data_AF-A0A3B9HG02-F1
#
_entry.id   AF-A0A3B9HG02-F1
#
_cell.length_a   1.000
_cell.length_b   1.000
_cell.length_c   1.000
_cell.angle_alpha   90.00
_cell.angle_beta   90.00
_cell.angle_gamma   90.00
#
_symmetry.space_group_name_H-M   'P 1'
#
loop_
_entity.id
_entity.type
_entity.pdbx_description
1 polymer ?
#
loop_
_entity_poly.entity_id
_entity_poly.type
_entity_poly.pdbx_seq_one_letter_code
_entity_poly.pdbx_strand_id
1 'polypeptide(L)'
;MSTGPKGPEQLIEMHTPEGVSERLKKGTPQSYLKDMVYGGIDGTITTFAIVSGVVGADLASGIVVILGLANLFADGFSMAVSNFLGTRAEQQFVHMVRTDEEREIELIPEGEREEIRQIYARKGFDGDLLEQVVQVITSDKKVWVDTMLQEEHSLSLEG
;
A
#
# COMPACT_ATOMS: atom_id res chain seq x y z
N MET A 1 -9.83 10.60 -1.83
CA MET A 1 -9.35 11.01 -0.49
C MET A 1 -8.38 12.17 -0.69
N SER A 2 -8.53 13.27 0.05
CA SER A 2 -7.76 14.50 -0.17
C SER A 2 -6.28 14.29 0.16
N THR A 3 -5.41 14.29 -0.85
CA THR A 3 -3.93 14.11 -0.73
C THR A 3 -3.20 15.46 -0.67
N GLY A 4 -3.81 16.47 -0.04
CA GLY A 4 -3.16 17.76 0.21
C GLY A 4 -2.36 17.73 1.52
N PRO A 5 -1.29 18.55 1.65
CA PRO A 5 -0.61 18.71 2.93
C PRO A 5 -1.60 19.18 4.00
N LYS A 6 -1.72 18.41 5.08
CA LYS A 6 -2.64 18.68 6.18
C LYS A 6 -2.17 19.95 6.90
N GLY A 7 -3.10 20.89 7.13
CA GLY A 7 -2.81 22.07 7.94
C GLY A 7 -2.51 21.68 9.41
N PRO A 8 -1.77 22.50 10.17
CA PRO A 8 -1.44 22.20 11.57
C PRO A 8 -2.67 21.92 12.45
N GLU A 9 -3.76 22.67 12.26
CA GLU A 9 -4.99 22.47 13.03
C GLU A 9 -5.68 21.14 12.70
N GLN A 10 -5.69 20.75 11.43
CA GLN A 10 -6.24 19.45 11.00
C GLN A 10 -5.42 18.29 11.55
N LEU A 11 -4.08 18.43 11.56
CA LEU A 11 -3.19 17.44 12.17
C LEU A 11 -3.51 17.23 13.65
N ILE A 12 -3.67 18.31 14.41
CA ILE A 12 -4.01 18.23 15.84
C ILE A 12 -5.37 17.56 16.05
N GLU A 13 -6.39 17.92 15.25
CA GLU A 13 -7.72 17.32 15.35
C GLU A 13 -7.71 15.80 15.09
N MET A 14 -6.92 15.35 14.11
CA MET A 14 -6.78 13.92 13.77
C MET A 14 -6.11 13.10 14.87
N HIS A 15 -5.21 13.71 15.66
CA HIS A 15 -4.47 13.07 16.75
C HIS A 15 -5.11 13.26 18.13
N THR A 16 -6.40 13.64 18.16
CA THR A 16 -7.22 13.53 19.37
C THR A 16 -7.60 12.07 19.62
N PRO A 17 -7.81 11.64 20.88
CA PRO A 17 -8.18 10.24 21.16
C PRO A 17 -9.37 9.74 20.33
N GLU A 18 -10.38 10.58 20.12
CA GLU A 18 -11.54 10.28 19.29
C GLU A 18 -11.17 10.19 17.80
N GLY A 19 -10.34 11.12 17.30
CA GLY A 19 -9.85 11.16 15.92
C GLY A 19 -9.05 9.91 15.55
N VAL A 20 -8.13 9.50 16.41
CA VAL A 20 -7.34 8.26 16.29
C VAL A 20 -8.26 7.05 16.21
N SER A 21 -9.22 6.97 17.13
CA SER A 21 -10.11 5.82 17.22
C SER A 21 -10.96 5.65 15.97
N GLU A 22 -11.52 6.74 15.44
CA GLU A 22 -12.32 6.72 14.22
C GLU A 22 -11.49 6.36 12.99
N ARG A 23 -10.24 6.82 12.91
CA ARG A 23 -9.34 6.50 11.80
C ARG A 23 -8.99 5.01 11.77
N LEU A 24 -8.53 4.47 12.89
CA LEU A 24 -8.15 3.07 13.01
C LEU A 24 -9.33 2.11 12.75
N LYS A 25 -10.59 2.53 12.96
CA LYS A 25 -11.77 1.71 12.64
C LYS A 25 -12.03 1.60 11.13
N LYS A 26 -11.66 2.61 10.33
CA LYS A 26 -11.91 2.61 8.89
C LYS A 26 -11.00 1.63 8.14
N GLY A 27 -9.83 1.31 8.72
CA GLY A 27 -8.85 0.41 8.13
C GLY A 27 -8.26 0.92 6.81
N THR A 28 -7.19 0.27 6.36
CA THR A 28 -6.51 0.61 5.10
C THR A 28 -6.73 -0.51 4.09
N PRO A 29 -7.33 -0.25 2.92
CA PRO A 29 -7.61 -1.31 1.95
C PRO A 29 -6.36 -1.62 1.12
N GLN A 30 -5.76 -2.80 1.33
CA GLN A 30 -4.64 -3.27 0.50
C GLN A 30 -4.91 -4.66 -0.09
N SER A 31 -4.72 -4.81 -1.40
CA SER A 31 -4.70 -6.13 -2.07
C SER A 31 -3.96 -6.09 -3.43
N TYR A 32 -2.64 -6.01 -3.41
CA TYR A 32 -1.78 -6.04 -4.62
C TYR A 32 -1.70 -7.40 -5.32
N LEU A 33 -1.95 -8.49 -4.60
CA LEU A 33 -1.90 -9.86 -5.12
C LEU A 33 -2.97 -10.15 -6.18
N LYS A 34 -4.08 -9.41 -6.16
CA LYS A 34 -5.13 -9.53 -7.18
C LYS A 34 -4.66 -9.01 -8.54
N ASP A 35 -3.90 -7.92 -8.55
CA ASP A 35 -3.54 -7.22 -9.79
C ASP A 35 -2.59 -8.07 -10.65
N MET A 36 -1.66 -8.80 -10.01
CA MET A 36 -0.77 -9.73 -10.70
C MET A 36 -1.53 -10.92 -11.33
N VAL A 37 -2.52 -11.47 -10.63
CA VAL A 37 -3.35 -12.58 -11.13
C VAL A 37 -4.26 -12.11 -12.26
N TYR A 38 -4.85 -10.91 -12.15
CA TYR A 38 -5.64 -10.31 -13.23
C TYR A 38 -4.81 -10.04 -14.48
N GLY A 39 -3.56 -9.56 -14.34
CA GLY A 39 -2.69 -9.34 -15.49
C GLY A 39 -2.38 -10.61 -16.28
N GLY A 40 -2.04 -11.71 -15.58
CA GLY A 40 -1.77 -13.00 -16.25
C GLY A 40 -3.00 -13.57 -16.97
N ILE A 41 -4.18 -13.43 -16.37
CA ILE A 41 -5.43 -13.87 -16.97
C ILE A 41 -5.76 -13.01 -18.20
N ASP A 42 -5.61 -11.69 -18.12
CA ASP A 42 -5.92 -10.77 -19.22
C ASP A 42 -5.07 -11.06 -20.46
N GLY A 43 -3.75 -11.22 -20.31
CA GLY A 43 -2.84 -11.53 -21.44
C GLY A 43 -3.13 -12.86 -22.14
N THR A 44 -3.61 -13.87 -21.41
CA THR A 44 -4.03 -15.15 -22.01
C THR A 44 -5.36 -15.03 -22.77
N ILE A 45 -6.31 -14.26 -22.23
CA ILE A 45 -7.61 -14.04 -22.83
C ILE A 45 -7.49 -13.17 -24.09
N THR A 46 -6.71 -12.08 -24.05
CA THR A 46 -6.49 -11.19 -25.19
C THR A 46 -5.80 -11.93 -26.33
N THR A 47 -4.77 -12.71 -26.05
CA THR A 47 -4.08 -13.53 -27.06
C THR A 47 -5.02 -14.56 -27.69
N PHE A 48 -5.81 -15.28 -26.87
CA PHE A 48 -6.79 -16.24 -27.37
C PHE A 48 -7.88 -15.57 -28.23
N ALA A 49 -8.39 -14.41 -27.82
CA ALA A 49 -9.40 -13.66 -28.55
C ALA A 49 -8.88 -13.16 -29.92
N ILE A 50 -7.64 -12.65 -29.96
CA ILE A 50 -7.01 -12.19 -31.21
C ILE A 50 -6.80 -13.37 -32.16
N VAL A 51 -6.19 -14.46 -31.69
CA VAL A 51 -5.95 -15.65 -32.54
C VAL A 51 -7.26 -16.23 -33.05
N SER A 52 -8.29 -16.34 -32.21
CA SER A 52 -9.61 -16.84 -32.59
C SER A 52 -10.30 -15.93 -33.62
N GLY A 53 -10.20 -14.60 -33.45
CA GLY A 53 -10.76 -13.63 -34.38
C GLY A 53 -10.07 -13.64 -35.75
N VAL A 54 -8.75 -13.78 -35.78
CA VAL A 54 -7.97 -13.82 -37.02
C VAL A 54 -8.22 -15.13 -37.78
N VAL A 55 -8.34 -16.27 -37.07
CA VAL A 55 -8.75 -17.55 -37.67
C VAL A 55 -10.19 -17.47 -38.20
N GLY A 56 -11.12 -16.90 -37.44
CA GLY A 56 -12.52 -16.73 -37.87
C GLY A 56 -12.70 -15.80 -39.07
N ALA A 57 -11.74 -14.90 -39.31
CA ALA A 57 -11.73 -13.98 -40.45
C ALA A 57 -10.94 -14.50 -41.66
N ASP A 58 -10.50 -15.77 -41.65
CA ASP A 58 -9.82 -16.46 -42.75
C ASP A 58 -8.53 -15.77 -43.23
N LEU A 59 -7.78 -15.15 -42.30
CA LEU A 59 -6.50 -14.54 -42.62
C LEU A 59 -5.39 -15.60 -42.79
N ALA A 60 -4.44 -15.30 -43.66
CA ALA A 60 -3.28 -16.15 -43.89
C ALA A 60 -2.51 -16.45 -42.60
N SER A 61 -2.06 -17.69 -42.43
CA SER A 61 -1.41 -18.19 -41.20
C SER A 61 -0.20 -17.35 -40.77
N GLY A 62 0.53 -16.78 -41.72
CA GLY A 62 1.66 -15.87 -41.42
C GLY A 62 1.23 -14.60 -40.70
N ILE A 63 0.05 -14.06 -41.01
CA ILE A 63 -0.51 -12.88 -40.35
C ILE A 63 -0.92 -13.22 -38.91
N VAL A 64 -1.48 -14.41 -38.68
CA VAL A 64 -1.82 -14.92 -37.34
C VAL A 64 -0.59 -14.97 -36.45
N VAL A 65 0.52 -15.54 -36.95
CA VAL A 65 1.77 -15.68 -36.19
C VAL A 65 2.35 -14.31 -35.84
N ILE A 66 2.38 -13.37 -36.79
CA ILE A 66 2.89 -12.02 -36.57
C ILE A 66 2.03 -11.28 -35.52
N LEU A 67 0.70 -11.34 -35.63
CA LEU A 67 -0.20 -10.69 -34.68
C LEU A 67 -0.12 -11.30 -33.28
N GLY A 68 -0.05 -12.63 -33.17
CA GLY A 68 0.10 -13.32 -31.88
C GLY A 68 1.42 -12.98 -31.19
N LEU A 69 2.53 -12.94 -31.94
CA LEU A 69 3.83 -12.56 -31.38
C LEU A 69 3.86 -11.07 -30.97
N ALA A 70 3.32 -10.19 -31.81
CA ALA A 70 3.24 -8.76 -31.49
C ALA A 70 2.42 -8.51 -30.21
N ASN A 71 1.29 -9.20 -30.03
CA ASN A 71 0.48 -9.09 -28.82
C ASN A 71 1.23 -9.62 -27.59
N LEU A 72 1.87 -10.80 -27.70
CA LEU A 72 2.65 -11.36 -26.60
C LEU A 72 3.79 -10.43 -26.15
N PHE A 73 4.50 -9.81 -27.09
CA PHE A 73 5.54 -8.82 -26.75
C PHE A 73 4.96 -7.57 -26.11
N ALA A 74 3.82 -7.07 -26.61
CA ALA A 74 3.13 -5.92 -26.02
C ALA A 74 2.70 -6.20 -24.58
N ASP A 75 2.08 -7.35 -24.33
CA ASP A 75 1.63 -7.76 -22.99
C ASP A 75 2.82 -7.96 -22.04
N GLY A 76 3.87 -8.66 -22.49
CA GLY A 76 5.07 -8.88 -21.69
C GLY A 76 5.80 -7.57 -21.35
N PHE A 77 5.90 -6.65 -22.30
CA PHE A 77 6.51 -5.33 -22.06
C PHE A 77 5.65 -4.48 -21.12
N SER A 78 4.33 -4.48 -21.30
CA SER A 78 3.39 -3.81 -20.41
C SER A 78 3.53 -4.28 -18.97
N MET A 79 3.59 -5.60 -18.73
CA MET A 79 3.79 -6.15 -17.38
C MET A 79 5.15 -5.78 -16.78
N ALA A 80 6.22 -5.85 -17.57
CA ALA A 80 7.56 -5.51 -17.10
C ALA A 80 7.63 -4.04 -16.66
N VAL A 81 7.09 -3.13 -17.47
CA VAL A 81 7.03 -1.70 -17.15
C VAL A 81 6.11 -1.46 -15.95
N SER A 82 4.94 -2.09 -15.91
CA SER A 82 3.98 -1.92 -14.83
C SER A 82 4.53 -2.40 -13.49
N ASN A 83 5.20 -3.55 -13.46
CA ASN A 83 5.83 -4.05 -12.24
C ASN A 83 7.00 -3.14 -11.80
N PHE A 84 7.84 -2.71 -12.74
CA PHE A 84 8.94 -1.80 -12.42
C PHE A 84 8.45 -0.47 -11.85
N LEU A 85 7.45 0.15 -12.48
CA LEU A 85 6.82 1.37 -11.97
C LEU A 85 6.10 1.12 -10.64
N GLY A 86 5.43 -0.03 -10.50
CA GLY A 86 4.73 -0.43 -9.28
C GLY A 86 5.67 -0.53 -8.08
N THR A 87 6.75 -1.31 -8.19
CA THR A 87 7.77 -1.42 -7.12
C THR A 87 8.40 -0.06 -6.80
N ARG A 88 8.68 0.76 -7.81
CA ARG A 88 9.23 2.11 -7.58
C ARG A 88 8.24 3.02 -6.85
N ALA A 89 6.97 2.98 -7.24
CA ALA A 89 5.92 3.77 -6.60
C ALA A 89 5.70 3.32 -5.15
N GLU A 90 5.72 2.01 -4.87
CA GLU A 90 5.62 1.47 -3.51
C GLU A 90 6.79 1.92 -2.64
N GLN A 91 8.02 1.83 -3.14
CA GLN A 91 9.21 2.34 -2.42
C GLN A 91 9.11 3.85 -2.12
N GLN A 92 8.67 4.64 -3.10
CA GLN A 92 8.44 6.07 -2.91
C GLN A 92 7.33 6.35 -1.89
N PHE A 93 6.27 5.55 -1.92
CA PHE A 93 5.16 5.64 -0.97
C PHE A 93 5.62 5.33 0.45
N VAL A 94 6.35 4.24 0.68
CA VAL A 94 6.91 3.89 2.00
C VAL A 94 7.83 5.00 2.52
N HIS A 95 8.70 5.55 1.67
CA HIS A 95 9.59 6.64 2.07
C HIS A 95 8.82 7.91 2.43
N MET A 96 7.80 8.27 1.65
CA MET A 96 6.96 9.43 1.90
C MET A 96 6.22 9.27 3.24
N VAL A 97 5.56 8.13 3.45
CA VAL A 97 4.84 7.83 4.69
C VAL A 97 5.80 7.88 5.89
N ARG A 98 6.99 7.28 5.78
CA ARG A 98 8.02 7.37 6.84
C ARG A 98 8.38 8.81 7.18
N THR A 99 8.57 9.64 6.16
CA THR A 99 8.96 11.05 6.36
C THR A 99 7.84 11.83 7.05
N ASP A 100 6.58 11.56 6.66
CA ASP A 100 5.42 12.17 7.29
C ASP A 100 5.26 11.72 8.74
N GLU A 101 5.42 10.43 9.02
CA GLU A 101 5.37 9.85 10.36
C GLU A 101 6.44 10.43 11.29
N GLU A 102 7.69 10.50 10.82
CA GLU A 102 8.79 11.10 11.57
C GLU A 102 8.51 12.57 11.93
N ARG A 103 7.82 13.29 11.05
CA ARG A 103 7.41 14.68 11.27
C ARG A 103 6.25 14.77 12.26
N GLU A 104 5.29 13.85 12.21
CA GLU A 104 4.13 13.82 13.12
C GLU A 104 4.57 13.51 14.56
N ILE A 105 5.47 12.54 14.75
CA ILE A 105 6.12 12.25 16.04
C ILE A 105 6.85 13.47 16.62
N GLU A 106 7.49 14.29 15.77
CA GLU A 106 8.19 15.49 16.24
C GLU A 106 7.23 16.63 16.62
N LEU A 107 6.11 16.78 15.90
CA LEU A 107 5.16 17.87 16.11
C LEU A 107 4.13 17.58 17.20
N ILE A 108 3.67 16.34 17.32
CA ILE A 108 2.56 15.93 18.20
C ILE A 108 2.89 14.59 18.91
N PRO A 109 4.00 14.50 19.66
CA PRO A 109 4.48 13.24 20.24
C PRO A 109 3.48 12.56 21.18
N GLU A 110 2.66 13.33 21.90
CA GLU A 110 1.63 12.77 22.79
C GLU A 110 0.43 12.22 22.02
N GLY A 111 0.13 12.79 20.85
CA GLY A 111 -0.87 12.26 19.93
C GLY A 111 -0.42 10.91 19.36
N GLU A 112 0.81 10.84 18.86
CA GLU A 112 1.41 9.60 18.35
C GLU A 112 1.53 8.50 19.41
N ARG A 113 1.76 8.86 20.68
CA ARG A 113 1.75 7.91 21.79
C ARG A 113 0.38 7.35 22.05
N GLU A 114 -0.65 8.19 21.95
CA GLU A 114 -2.04 7.77 22.05
C GLU A 114 -2.41 6.81 20.91
N GLU A 115 -1.85 6.98 19.72
CA GLU A 115 -2.03 6.04 18.61
C GLU A 115 -1.50 4.65 18.95
N ILE A 116 -0.26 4.55 19.40
CA ILE A 116 0.32 3.28 19.89
C ILE A 116 -0.55 2.68 21.00
N ARG A 117 -1.00 3.51 21.96
CA ARG A 117 -1.87 3.04 23.04
C ARG A 117 -3.15 2.43 22.49
N GLN A 118 -3.83 3.09 21.55
CA GLN A 118 -5.08 2.58 20.99
C GLN A 118 -4.88 1.36 20.09
N ILE A 119 -3.80 1.31 19.32
CA ILE A 119 -3.43 0.16 18.48
C ILE A 119 -3.28 -1.08 19.36
N TYR A 120 -2.50 -1.00 20.44
CA TYR A 120 -2.25 -2.13 21.32
C TYR A 120 -3.45 -2.44 22.24
N ALA A 121 -4.21 -1.43 22.67
CA ALA A 121 -5.48 -1.67 23.38
C ALA A 121 -6.46 -2.52 22.55
N ARG A 122 -6.55 -2.26 21.24
CA ARG A 122 -7.37 -3.07 20.31
C ARG A 122 -6.88 -4.49 20.15
N LYS A 123 -5.58 -4.74 20.35
CA LYS A 123 -4.98 -6.08 20.38
C LYS A 123 -5.22 -6.81 21.71
N GLY A 124 -5.84 -6.16 22.68
CA GLY A 124 -6.20 -6.74 23.98
C GLY A 124 -5.21 -6.45 25.09
N PHE A 125 -4.26 -5.52 24.91
CA PHE A 125 -3.39 -5.07 25.99
C PHE A 125 -4.12 -4.05 26.87
N ASP A 126 -3.98 -4.16 28.19
CA ASP A 126 -4.61 -3.24 29.14
C ASP A 126 -3.72 -2.93 30.36
N GLY A 127 -4.18 -2.00 31.19
CA GLY A 127 -3.56 -1.63 32.47
C GLY A 127 -2.08 -1.24 32.35
N ASP A 128 -1.30 -1.65 33.36
CA ASP A 128 0.13 -1.33 33.44
C ASP A 128 0.94 -1.95 32.29
N LEU A 129 0.48 -3.09 31.73
CA LEU A 129 1.16 -3.74 30.62
C LEU A 129 1.06 -2.90 29.35
N LEU A 130 -0.10 -2.32 29.07
CA LEU A 130 -0.29 -1.43 27.92
C LEU A 130 0.65 -0.22 28.00
N GLU A 131 0.72 0.45 29.14
CA GLU A 131 1.60 1.62 29.31
C GLU A 131 3.08 1.24 29.18
N GLN A 132 3.49 0.07 29.67
CA GLN A 132 4.86 -0.42 29.47
C GLN A 132 5.17 -0.68 27.99
N VAL A 133 4.23 -1.27 27.24
CA VAL A 133 4.40 -1.50 25.79
C VAL A 133 4.52 -0.17 25.05
N VAL A 134 3.65 0.80 25.33
CA VAL A 134 3.70 2.15 24.75
C VAL A 134 5.05 2.80 25.07
N GLN A 135 5.50 2.73 26.32
CA GLN A 135 6.77 3.32 26.74
C GLN A 135 7.96 2.69 26.01
N VAL A 136 8.00 1.36 25.91
CA VAL A 136 9.11 0.65 25.24
C VAL A 136 9.14 1.00 23.76
N ILE A 137 8.01 0.95 23.06
CA ILE A 137 7.93 1.25 21.62
C ILE A 137 8.34 2.70 21.34
N THR A 138 7.82 3.65 22.12
CA THR A 138 8.07 5.09 21.92
C THR A 138 9.41 5.58 22.47
N SER A 139 10.19 4.71 23.11
CA SER A 139 11.54 5.05 23.61
C SER A 139 12.60 5.06 22.50
N ASP A 140 12.38 4.36 21.39
CA ASP A 140 13.26 4.34 20.23
C ASP A 140 12.51 4.87 19.01
N LYS A 141 12.99 5.99 18.44
CA LYS A 141 12.32 6.65 17.30
C LYS A 141 12.17 5.72 16.11
N LYS A 142 13.16 4.87 15.81
CA LYS A 142 13.09 3.95 14.68
C LYS A 142 12.02 2.88 14.93
N VAL A 143 11.99 2.29 16.13
CA VAL A 143 10.98 1.29 16.50
C VAL A 143 9.57 1.89 16.48
N TRP A 144 9.42 3.11 16.98
CA TRP A 144 8.14 3.82 16.97
C TRP A 144 7.64 4.04 15.55
N VAL A 145 8.46 4.66 14.68
CA VAL A 145 8.12 4.89 13.27
C VAL A 145 7.82 3.58 12.57
N ASP A 146 8.69 2.57 12.70
CA ASP A 146 8.48 1.26 12.05
C ASP A 146 7.17 0.60 12.50
N THR A 147 6.80 0.74 13.78
CA THR A 147 5.53 0.25 14.32
C THR A 147 4.35 0.98 13.68
N MET A 148 4.41 2.31 13.55
CA MET A 148 3.33 3.10 12.94
C MET A 148 3.14 2.77 11.46
N LEU A 149 4.24 2.62 10.69
CA LEU A 149 4.16 2.17 9.30
C LEU A 149 3.45 0.82 9.15
N GLN A 150 3.71 -0.13 10.05
CA GLN A 150 3.12 -1.46 9.99
C GLN A 150 1.67 -1.48 10.49
N GLU A 151 1.40 -0.85 11.64
CA GLU A 151 0.13 -0.99 12.35
C GLU A 151 -0.92 -0.01 11.87
N GLU A 152 -0.54 1.24 11.60
CA GLU A 152 -1.47 2.26 11.10
C GLU A 152 -1.60 2.16 9.57
N HIS A 153 -0.46 2.14 8.88
CA HIS A 153 -0.45 2.20 7.41
C HIS A 153 -0.48 0.82 6.73
N SER A 154 -0.44 -0.28 7.50
CA SER A 154 -0.45 -1.65 6.96
C SER A 154 0.69 -1.92 5.96
N LEU A 155 1.83 -1.24 6.12
CA LEU A 155 2.98 -1.39 5.23
C LEU A 155 3.85 -2.56 5.68
N SER A 156 4.21 -3.43 4.72
CA SER A 156 5.21 -4.46 4.96
C SER A 156 6.59 -3.84 4.82
N LEU A 157 7.33 -3.77 5.92
CA LEU A 157 8.73 -3.39 5.91
C LEU A 157 9.55 -4.64 5.56
N GLU A 158 10.11 -4.70 4.35
CA GLU A 158 11.15 -5.69 4.06
C GLU A 158 12.39 -5.35 4.89
N GLY A 159 12.88 -6.33 5.65
CA GLY A 159 14.00 -6.19 6.60
C GLY A 159 15.38 -6.25 5.97
#